data_AF-A0A1G6G6J0-F1
#
_entry.id   AF-A0A1G6G6J0-F1
#
_cell.length_a   1.000
_cell.length_b   1.000
_cell.length_c   1.000
_cell.angle_alpha   90.00
_cell.angle_beta   90.00
_cell.angle_gamma   90.00
#
_symmetry.space_group_name_H-M   'P 1'
#
loop_
_entity.id
_entity.type
_entity.pdbx_description
1 polymer ?
#
loop_
_entity_poly.entity_id
_entity_poly.type
_entity_poly.pdbx_seq_one_letter_code
_entity_poly.pdbx_strand_id
1 'polypeptide(L)'
;MMESTKYEVLLMDGTEIDFDSKGNWEEVSAKKGQAVPVSIVPGFAVNYLKTHNFVNEGVTKVERDRKGYEIELSTGLFFKFDKKGKFIKADD
;
A
#
# COMPACT_ATOMS: atom_id res chain seq x y z
N MET A 1 1.54 -2.77 29.41
CA MET A 1 1.03 -2.04 28.23
C MET A 1 0.01 -2.96 27.58
N MET A 2 -1.24 -2.50 27.38
CA MET A 2 -2.22 -3.29 26.63
C MET A 2 -1.89 -3.17 25.14
N GLU A 3 -1.87 -4.29 24.43
CA GLU A 3 -1.82 -4.28 22.97
C GLU A 3 -3.06 -3.59 22.43
N SER A 4 -2.89 -2.69 21.47
CA SER A 4 -4.03 -2.10 20.75
C SER A 4 -4.68 -3.17 19.88
N THR A 5 -6.01 -3.28 19.93
CA THR A 5 -6.78 -4.13 19.01
C THR A 5 -6.41 -3.84 17.55
N LYS A 6 -6.27 -4.90 16.76
CA LYS A 6 -6.06 -4.87 15.31
C LYS A 6 -7.17 -5.70 14.66
N TYR A 7 -7.56 -5.31 13.46
CA TYR A 7 -8.50 -6.06 12.64
C TYR A 7 -7.86 -6.38 11.32
N GLU A 8 -7.98 -7.64 10.91
CA GLU A 8 -7.55 -8.13 9.60
C GLU A 8 -8.82 -8.65 8.91
N VAL A 9 -9.09 -8.13 7.71
CA VAL A 9 -10.30 -8.44 6.95
C VAL A 9 -9.90 -9.05 5.61
N LEU A 10 -10.29 -10.29 5.39
CA LEU A 10 -10.17 -10.97 4.10
C LEU A 10 -11.48 -10.87 3.32
N LEU A 11 -11.44 -10.23 2.16
CA LEU A 11 -12.58 -10.11 1.24
C LEU A 11 -12.73 -11.35 0.36
N MET A 12 -13.90 -11.49 -0.26
CA MET A 12 -14.22 -12.64 -1.13
C MET A 12 -13.32 -12.73 -2.37
N ASP A 13 -12.81 -11.60 -2.87
CA ASP A 13 -11.87 -11.58 -3.99
C ASP A 13 -10.42 -11.96 -3.60
N GLY A 14 -10.17 -12.07 -2.29
CA GLY A 14 -8.87 -12.36 -1.69
C GLY A 14 -8.06 -11.13 -1.30
N THR A 15 -8.63 -9.93 -1.38
CA THR A 15 -8.00 -8.72 -0.84
C THR A 15 -7.97 -8.79 0.69
N GLU A 16 -6.81 -8.52 1.28
CA GLU A 16 -6.61 -8.38 2.71
C GLU A 16 -6.53 -6.89 3.07
N ILE A 17 -7.22 -6.50 4.15
CA ILE A 17 -7.21 -5.13 4.66
C ILE A 17 -6.99 -5.14 6.16
N ASP A 18 -5.93 -4.48 6.59
CA ASP A 18 -5.62 -4.30 8.01
C ASP A 18 -6.14 -2.96 8.50
N PHE A 19 -6.73 -2.95 9.69
CA PHE A 19 -7.22 -1.75 10.36
C PHE A 19 -6.70 -1.62 11.78
N ASP A 20 -6.46 -0.37 12.18
CA ASP A 20 -6.21 -0.01 13.57
C ASP A 20 -7.48 -0.17 14.44
N SER A 21 -7.33 0.00 15.75
CA SER A 21 -8.44 -0.10 16.71
C SER A 21 -9.57 0.91 16.52
N LYS A 22 -9.38 1.92 15.65
CA LYS A 22 -10.35 2.96 15.31
C LYS A 22 -10.99 2.73 13.94
N GLY A 23 -10.63 1.66 13.23
CA GLY A 23 -11.13 1.36 11.90
C GLY A 23 -10.45 2.17 10.79
N ASN A 24 -9.28 2.78 11.04
CA ASN A 24 -8.47 3.35 9.97
C ASN A 24 -7.66 2.23 9.31
N TRP A 25 -7.74 2.09 7.99
CA TRP A 25 -6.92 1.10 7.30
C TRP A 25 -5.42 1.44 7.44
N GLU A 26 -4.58 0.43 7.61
CA GLU A 26 -3.13 0.52 7.69
C GLU A 26 -2.49 -0.13 6.47
N GLU A 27 -3.08 -1.21 5.97
CA GLU A 27 -2.62 -1.94 4.79
C GLU A 27 -3.81 -2.37 3.94
N VAL A 28 -3.63 -2.33 2.61
CA VAL A 28 -4.48 -3.04 1.66
C VAL A 28 -3.58 -3.85 0.74
N SER A 29 -3.76 -5.16 0.74
CA SER A 29 -2.98 -6.12 -0.05
C SER A 29 -3.89 -6.92 -0.96
N ALA A 30 -3.60 -6.90 -2.26
CA ALA A 30 -4.33 -7.67 -3.25
C ALA A 30 -3.80 -9.11 -3.30
N LYS A 31 -4.70 -10.06 -3.56
CA LYS A 31 -4.31 -11.44 -3.85
C LYS A 31 -3.33 -11.50 -5.02
N LYS A 32 -2.39 -12.45 -4.98
CA LYS A 32 -1.42 -12.70 -6.06
C LYS A 32 -2.07 -12.71 -7.45
N GLY A 33 -1.55 -11.89 -8.36
CA GLY A 33 -2.04 -11.74 -9.73
C GLY A 33 -3.17 -10.71 -9.88
N GLN A 34 -3.58 -10.05 -8.81
CA GLN A 34 -4.50 -8.93 -8.82
C GLN A 34 -3.77 -7.64 -8.41
N ALA A 35 -4.46 -6.51 -8.56
CA ALA A 35 -4.00 -5.21 -8.12
C ALA A 35 -5.06 -4.56 -7.25
N VAL A 36 -4.63 -3.70 -6.33
CA VAL A 36 -5.54 -2.91 -5.51
C VAL A 36 -6.28 -1.87 -6.38
N PRO A 37 -7.48 -1.42 -5.95
CA PRO A 37 -8.16 -0.31 -6.63
C PRO A 37 -7.30 0.95 -6.64
N VAL A 38 -7.12 1.59 -7.81
CA VAL A 38 -6.30 2.81 -7.95
C VAL A 38 -6.75 3.94 -7.01
N SER A 39 -8.03 3.97 -6.64
CA SER A 39 -8.60 4.95 -5.71
C SER A 39 -7.98 4.93 -4.31
N ILE A 40 -7.35 3.83 -3.89
CA ILE A 40 -6.69 3.75 -2.59
C ILE A 40 -5.22 4.17 -2.63
N VAL A 41 -4.63 4.25 -3.83
CA VAL A 41 -3.22 4.62 -4.00
C VAL A 41 -3.08 6.14 -3.81
N PRO A 42 -2.21 6.62 -2.90
CA PRO A 42 -2.04 8.05 -2.69
C PRO A 42 -1.62 8.79 -3.97
N GLY A 43 -2.16 9.98 -4.21
CA GLY A 43 -1.90 10.73 -5.45
C GLY A 43 -0.42 11.01 -5.73
N PHE A 44 0.41 11.20 -4.70
CA PHE A 44 1.86 11.36 -4.87
C PHE A 44 2.51 10.08 -5.42
N ALA A 45 2.04 8.90 -5.01
CA ALA A 45 2.54 7.62 -5.47
C ALA A 45 2.10 7.36 -6.92
N VAL A 46 0.83 7.64 -7.25
CA VAL A 46 0.34 7.59 -8.64
C VAL A 46 1.22 8.45 -9.56
N ASN A 47 1.52 9.69 -9.14
CA ASN A 47 2.38 10.59 -9.89
C ASN A 47 3.82 10.05 -10.01
N TYR A 48 4.36 9.47 -8.95
CA TYR A 48 5.69 8.86 -8.96
C TYR A 48 5.76 7.68 -9.96
N LEU A 49 4.82 6.74 -9.88
CA LEU A 49 4.75 5.58 -10.77
C LEU A 49 4.61 6.02 -12.23
N LYS A 50 3.79 7.05 -12.50
CA LYS A 50 3.66 7.64 -13.84
C LYS A 50 4.96 8.25 -14.36
N THR A 51 5.64 9.03 -13.53
CA THR A 51 6.88 9.73 -13.91
C THR A 51 8.04 8.76 -14.18
N HIS A 52 8.03 7.60 -13.52
CA HIS A 52 9.08 6.59 -13.63
C HIS A 52 8.70 5.38 -14.49
N ASN A 53 7.64 5.49 -15.31
CA ASN A 53 7.19 4.46 -16.27
C ASN A 53 6.74 3.12 -15.64
N PHE A 54 6.22 3.13 -14.42
CA PHE A 54 5.65 1.95 -13.74
C PHE A 54 4.13 1.80 -13.94
N VAL A 55 3.51 2.53 -14.86
CA VAL A 55 2.04 2.56 -15.04
C VAL A 55 1.43 1.23 -15.48
N ASN A 56 2.23 0.35 -16.08
CA ASN A 56 1.80 -0.98 -16.51
C ASN A 56 1.96 -2.03 -15.40
N GLU A 57 2.67 -1.69 -14.33
CA GLU A 57 2.82 -2.55 -13.17
C GLU A 57 1.61 -2.37 -12.25
N GLY A 58 0.99 -3.48 -11.84
CA GLY A 58 -0.12 -3.43 -10.90
C GLY A 58 0.40 -3.11 -9.51
N VAL A 59 -0.24 -2.19 -8.79
CA VAL A 59 0.04 -2.01 -7.37
C VAL A 59 -0.60 -3.16 -6.61
N THR A 60 0.20 -3.99 -5.94
CA THR A 60 -0.27 -5.16 -5.18
C THR A 60 -0.52 -4.83 -3.73
N LYS A 61 0.23 -3.90 -3.14
CA LYS A 61 0.06 -3.51 -1.74
C LYS A 61 0.25 -2.01 -1.55
N VAL A 62 -0.58 -1.44 -0.68
CA VAL A 62 -0.45 -0.07 -0.16
C VAL A 62 -0.47 -0.16 1.35
N GLU A 63 0.64 0.21 1.98
CA GLU A 63 0.75 0.31 3.43
C GLU A 63 0.98 1.77 3.84
N ARG A 64 0.41 2.16 4.98
CA ARG A 64 0.65 3.45 5.61
C ARG A 64 0.81 3.29 7.11
N ASP A 65 1.84 3.94 7.62
CA ASP A 65 2.15 3.90 9.05
C ASP A 65 2.60 5.27 9.57
N ARG A 66 3.10 5.28 10.80
CA ARG A 66 3.66 6.50 11.42
C ARG A 66 4.99 6.96 10.80
N LYS A 67 5.57 6.29 9.82
CA LYS A 67 6.81 6.67 9.13
C LYS A 67 6.52 7.18 7.72
N GLY A 68 5.49 6.65 7.07
CA GLY A 68 5.03 7.14 5.78
C GLY A 68 4.21 6.09 5.04
N TYR A 69 4.59 5.82 3.80
CA TYR A 69 3.85 4.93 2.91
C TYR A 69 4.80 3.94 2.23
N GLU A 70 4.30 2.75 1.97
CA GLU A 70 4.94 1.74 1.16
C GLU A 70 4.00 1.32 0.04
N ILE A 71 4.53 1.26 -1.19
CA ILE A 71 3.79 0.89 -2.39
C ILE A 71 4.53 -0.26 -3.05
N GLU A 72 3.94 -1.44 -3.06
CA GLU A 72 4.48 -2.64 -3.71
C GLU A 72 3.85 -2.83 -5.08
N LEU A 73 4.66 -3.23 -6.05
CA LEU A 73 4.23 -3.56 -7.40
C LEU A 73 4.17 -5.08 -7.61
N SER A 74 3.45 -5.50 -8.64
CA SER A 74 3.36 -6.89 -9.09
C SER A 74 4.70 -7.52 -9.46
N THR A 75 5.73 -6.71 -9.68
CA THR A 75 7.11 -7.15 -9.92
C THR A 75 7.86 -7.55 -8.65
N GLY A 76 7.32 -7.27 -7.46
CA GLY A 76 7.98 -7.39 -6.16
C GLY A 76 8.71 -6.12 -5.73
N LEU A 77 8.91 -5.15 -6.64
CA LEU A 77 9.53 -3.86 -6.32
C LEU A 77 8.62 -3.06 -5.37
N PHE A 78 9.18 -2.55 -4.28
CA PHE A 78 8.47 -1.65 -3.37
C PHE A 78 9.16 -0.29 -3.22
N PHE A 79 8.34 0.74 -3.05
CA PHE A 79 8.78 2.12 -2.86
C PHE A 79 8.34 2.65 -1.51
N LYS A 80 9.28 3.20 -0.75
CA LYS A 80 8.97 3.89 0.50
C LYS A 80 8.94 5.39 0.29
N PHE A 81 7.91 6.03 0.84
CA PHE A 81 7.72 7.47 0.87
C PHE A 81 7.59 7.95 2.31
N ASP A 82 8.01 9.18 2.59
CA ASP A 82 7.73 9.81 3.87
C ASP A 82 6.25 10.23 3.97
N LYS A 83 5.83 10.73 5.13
CA LYS A 83 4.46 11.21 5.36
C LYS A 83 4.00 12.34 4.43
N LYS A 84 4.95 13.09 3.85
CA LYS A 84 4.68 14.18 2.90
C LYS A 84 4.64 13.67 1.45
N GLY A 85 4.80 12.37 1.23
CA GLY A 85 4.83 11.76 -0.09
C GLY A 85 6.16 11.93 -0.82
N LYS A 86 7.25 12.29 -0.12
CA LYS A 86 8.58 12.38 -0.72
C LYS A 86 9.20 10.98 -0.77
N PHE A 87 9.72 10.59 -1.93
CA PHE A 87 10.44 9.34 -2.12
C PHE A 87 11.63 9.23 -1.17
N ILE A 88 11.77 8.07 -0.51
CA ILE A 88 12.90 7.74 0.38
C ILE A 88 13.80 6.72 -0.30
N LYS A 89 13.24 5.56 -0.66
CA LYS A 89 14.00 4.45 -1.25
C LYS A 89 13.11 3.48 -2.03
N ALA A 90 13.77 2.68 -2.88
CA ALA A 90 13.21 1.51 -3.54
C ALA A 90 14.04 0.29 -3.15
N ASP A 91 13.42 -0.89 -3.12
CA ASP A 91 14.05 -2.20 -2.86
C ASP A 91 13.25 -3.29 -3.60
N ASP A 92 13.89 -4.43 -3.87
CA ASP A 92 13.32 -5.65 -4.46
C ASP A 92 13.19 -6.83 -3.46
#